data_AF-A0A1A6FKX4-F1
#
_entry.id   AF-A0A1A6FKX4-F1
#
_cell.length_a   1.000
_cell.length_b   1.000
_cell.length_c   1.000
_cell.angle_alpha   90.00
_cell.angle_beta   90.00
_cell.angle_gamma   90.00
#
_symmetry.space_group_name_H-M   'P 1'
#
loop_
_entity.id
_entity.type
_entity.pdbx_description
1 polymer ?
#
loop_
_entity_poly.entity_id
_entity_poly.type
_entity_poly.pdbx_seq_one_letter_code
_entity_poly.pdbx_strand_id
1 'polypeptide(L)' 'MAEFTGRDLHLVKKALAIAALAIEEQPGPFQSGSDLRDMKALLDEIIENDTELAYYARAARIAVLGAPD' A
#
# COMPACT_ATOMS: atom_id res chain seq x y z
N MET A 1 8.38 -1.89 -23.73
CA MET A 1 7.74 -2.22 -22.44
C MET A 1 8.85 -2.19 -21.42
N ALA A 2 8.79 -1.30 -20.43
CA ALA A 2 9.84 -1.25 -19.41
C ALA A 2 9.82 -2.57 -18.64
N GLU A 3 10.90 -3.36 -18.75
CA GLU A 3 11.18 -4.41 -17.79
C GLU A 3 11.44 -3.70 -16.46
N PHE A 4 10.46 -3.74 -15.56
CA PHE A 4 10.71 -3.40 -14.18
C PHE A 4 11.59 -4.51 -13.61
N THR A 5 12.91 -4.32 -13.62
CA THR A 5 13.79 -5.00 -12.65
C THR A 5 13.19 -4.74 -11.27
N GLY A 6 12.90 -5.79 -10.51
CA GLY A 6 12.15 -5.64 -9.26
C GLY A 6 10.62 -5.60 -9.42
N ARG A 7 10.05 -6.17 -10.50
CA ARG A 7 8.60 -6.36 -10.65
C ARG A 7 7.95 -6.98 -9.42
N ASP A 8 8.60 -7.96 -8.81
CA ASP A 8 8.09 -8.61 -7.61
C ASP A 8 8.04 -7.64 -6.43
N LEU A 9 9.09 -6.84 -6.23
CA LEU A 9 9.12 -5.78 -5.22
C LEU A 9 8.04 -4.72 -5.49
N HIS A 10 7.83 -4.33 -6.75
CA HIS A 10 6.75 -3.42 -7.14
C HIS A 10 5.37 -3.97 -6.77
N LEU A 11 5.13 -5.26 -7.02
CA LEU A 11 3.88 -5.93 -6.65
C LEU A 11 3.71 -6.01 -5.13
N VAL A 12 4.79 -6.27 -4.37
CA VAL A 12 4.78 -6.28 -2.91
C VAL A 12 4.43 -4.89 -2.35
N LYS A 13 5.09 -3.83 -2.81
CA LYS A 13 4.78 -2.44 -2.43
C LYS A 13 3.32 -2.10 -2.66
N LYS A 14 2.80 -2.47 -3.84
CA LYS A 14 1.40 -2.26 -4.22
C LYS A 14 0.43 -3.04 -3.35
N ALA A 15 0.75 -4.30 -3.03
CA ALA A 15 -0.07 -5.13 -2.15
C ALA A 15 -0.09 -4.60 -0.72
N LEU A 16 1.04 -4.16 -0.18
CA LEU A 16 1.14 -3.53 1.14
C LEU A 16 0.30 -2.26 1.23
N ALA A 17 0.36 -1.39 0.22
CA ALA A 17 -0.45 -0.17 0.20
C ALA A 17 -1.97 -0.47 0.17
N ILE A 18 -2.39 -1.47 -0.62
CA ILE A 18 -3.79 -1.91 -0.65
C ILE A 18 -4.22 -2.49 0.70
N ALA A 19 -3.41 -3.36 1.29
CA ALA A 19 -3.72 -3.99 2.57
C ALA A 19 -3.78 -2.97 3.71
N ALA A 20 -2.81 -2.05 3.78
CA ALA A 20 -2.79 -0.98 4.77
C ALA A 20 -4.05 -0.10 4.67
N LEU A 21 -4.45 0.31 3.46
CA LEU A 21 -5.67 1.09 3.29
C LEU A 21 -6.92 0.27 3.63
N ALA A 22 -7.01 -0.99 3.19
CA ALA A 22 -8.15 -1.85 3.49
C ALA A 22 -8.35 -2.06 5.00
N ILE A 23 -7.25 -2.15 5.77
CA ILE A 23 -7.31 -2.24 7.24
C ILE A 23 -7.70 -0.89 7.84
N GLU A 24 -7.15 0.23 7.35
CA GLU A 24 -7.51 1.58 7.84
C GLU A 24 -8.99 1.92 7.66
N GLU A 25 -9.56 1.54 6.51
CA GLU A 25 -10.96 1.79 6.15
C GLU A 25 -11.96 0.87 6.90
N GLN A 26 -11.48 -0.02 7.77
CA GLN A 26 -12.31 -0.86 8.64
C GLN A 26 -12.13 -0.50 10.12
N PRO A 27 -12.58 0.69 10.56
CA PRO A 27 -12.52 1.05 11.98
C PRO A 27 -13.45 0.15 12.80
N GLY A 28 -12.93 -0.39 13.90
CA GLY A 28 -13.71 -1.24 14.79
C GLY A 28 -12.86 -2.09 15.74
N PRO A 29 -13.50 -2.85 16.64
CA PRO A 29 -12.80 -3.68 17.63
C PRO A 29 -11.96 -4.81 17.01
N PHE A 30 -12.18 -5.12 15.73
CA PHE A 30 -11.44 -6.13 14.96
C PHE A 30 -10.51 -5.52 13.90
N GLN A 31 -10.27 -4.21 13.95
CA GLN A 31 -9.26 -3.61 13.10
C GLN A 31 -7.88 -4.18 13.46
N SER A 32 -7.19 -4.78 12.49
CA SER A 32 -5.88 -5.38 12.74
C SER A 32 -4.77 -4.32 12.83
N GLY A 33 -4.76 -3.57 13.93
CA GLY A 33 -3.86 -2.43 14.11
C GLY A 33 -2.37 -2.81 14.21
N SER A 34 -2.04 -4.04 14.62
CA SER A 34 -0.66 -4.54 14.55
C SER A 34 -0.22 -4.72 13.11
N ASP A 35 -1.02 -5.43 12.32
CA ASP A 35 -0.70 -5.72 10.92
C ASP A 35 -0.61 -4.43 10.11
N LEU A 36 -1.50 -3.46 10.37
CA LEU A 36 -1.44 -2.14 9.75
C LEU A 36 -0.09 -1.44 10.01
N ARG A 37 0.39 -1.45 11.25
CA ARG A 37 1.68 -0.83 11.62
C ARG A 37 2.84 -1.53 10.94
N ASP A 38 2.86 -2.86 10.97
CA ASP A 38 3.93 -3.64 10.37
C ASP A 38 3.97 -3.46 8.85
N MET A 39 2.81 -3.42 8.19
CA MET A 39 2.70 -3.17 6.75
C MET A 39 3.16 -1.76 6.37
N LYS A 40 2.81 -0.75 7.16
CA LYS A 40 3.26 0.64 6.93
C LYS A 40 4.77 0.77 7.15
N ALA A 41 5.31 0.17 8.21
CA ALA A 41 6.74 0.20 8.50
C ALA A 41 7.57 -0.45 7.38
N LEU A 42 7.13 -1.62 6.89
CA LEU A 42 7.79 -2.27 5.76
C LEU A 42 7.67 -1.42 4.48
N LEU A 43 6.50 -0.81 4.23
CA LEU A 43 6.33 0.07 3.08
C LEU A 43 7.29 1.27 3.14
N ASP A 44 7.41 1.92 4.30
CA ASP A 44 8.34 3.04 4.53
C ASP A 44 9.81 2.63 4.36
N GLU A 45 10.18 1.39 4.71
CA GLU A 45 11.53 0.86 4.53
C GLU A 45 11.88 0.62 3.05
N ILE A 46 10.93 0.09 2.27
CA ILE A 46 11.19 -0.32 0.88
C ILE A 46 10.85 0.74 -0.16
N ILE A 47 10.08 1.78 0.21
CA ILE A 47 9.72 2.87 -0.69
C ILE A 47 10.96 3.73 -0.97
N GLU A 48 11.19 4.09 -2.24
CA GLU A 48 12.39 4.85 -2.59
C GLU A 48 12.19 6.36 -2.43
N ASN A 49 10.95 6.84 -2.56
CA ASN A 49 10.60 8.26 -2.47
C ASN A 49 9.09 8.47 -2.36
N ASP A 50 8.71 9.69 -2.00
CA ASP A 50 7.31 10.12 -1.84
C ASP A 50 6.49 10.03 -3.14
N THR A 51 7.13 10.16 -4.31
CA THR A 51 6.42 10.04 -5.60
C THR A 51 5.96 8.60 -5.82
N GLU A 52 6.80 7.63 -5.45
CA GLU A 52 6.46 6.21 -5.49
C GLU A 52 5.35 5.88 -4.46
N LEU A 53 5.42 6.45 -3.26
CA LEU A 53 4.38 6.29 -2.24
C LEU A 53 3.04 6.83 -2.74
N ALA A 54 3.02 8.04 -3.31
CA ALA A 54 1.81 8.65 -3.86
C ALA A 54 1.20 7.78 -4.98
N TYR A 55 2.04 7.17 -5.82
CA TYR A 55 1.59 6.26 -6.86
C TYR A 55 0.86 5.03 -6.28
N TYR A 56 1.43 4.36 -5.27
CA TYR A 56 0.78 3.20 -4.67
C TYR A 56 -0.43 3.58 -3.82
N ALA A 57 -0.39 4.71 -3.11
CA ALA A 57 -1.52 5.22 -2.36
C ALA A 57 -2.73 5.48 -3.28
N ARG A 58 -2.49 6.10 -4.45
CA ARG A 58 -3.54 6.27 -5.46
C ARG A 58 -4.07 4.94 -5.97
N ALA A 59 -3.18 3.97 -6.25
CA ALA A 59 -3.59 2.64 -6.67
C ALA A 59 -4.41 1.90 -5.60
N ALA A 60 -4.06 2.07 -4.32
CA ALA A 60 -4.78 1.52 -3.20
C ALA A 60 -6.18 2.12 -3.07
N ARG A 61 -6.33 3.45 -3.17
CA ARG A 61 -7.65 4.11 -3.14
C ARG A 61 -8.55 3.57 -4.25
N ILE A 62 -8.03 3.42 -5.47
CA ILE A 62 -8.83 2.84 -6.57
C ILE A 62 -9.27 1.42 -6.24
N ALA A 63 -8.38 0.60 -5.67
CA ALA A 63 -8.67 -0.80 -5.37
C ALA A 63 -9.66 -0.98 -4.20
N VAL A 64 -9.54 -0.17 -3.15
CA VAL A 64 -10.31 -0.31 -1.90
C VAL A 64 -11.59 0.52 -1.94
N LEU A 65 -11.51 1.75 -2.43
CA LEU A 65 -12.60 2.73 -2.39
C LEU A 65 -13.29 2.93 -3.74
N GLY A 66 -12.71 2.43 -4.84
CA GLY A 66 -13.22 2.66 -6.19
C GLY A 66 -12.99 4.09 -6.71
N ALA A 67 -12.23 4.91 -5.98
CA ALA A 67 -11.93 6.30 -6.32
C ALA A 67 -10.42 6.58 -6.22
N PRO A 68 -9.85 7.47 -7.05
CA PRO A 68 -8.42 7.79 -7.01
C PRO A 68 -8.03 8.82 -5.94
N ASP A 69 -9.01 9.57 -5.42
CA ASP A 69 -8.84 10.72 -4.53
C ASP A 69 -9.46 10.45 -3.16
#